data_AF-A0A3S5IXR4-F1
#
_entry.id   AF-A0A3S5IXR4-F1
#
_cell.length_a   1.000
_cell.length_b   1.000
_cell.length_c   1.000
_cell.angle_alpha   90.00
_cell.angle_beta   90.00
_cell.angle_gamma   90.00
#
_symmetry.space_group_name_H-M   'P 1'
#
loop_
_entity.id
_entity.type
_entity.pdbx_description
1 polymer ?
#
loop_
_entity_poly.entity_id
_entity_poly.type
_entity_poly.pdbx_seq_one_letter_code
_entity_poly.pdbx_strand_id
1 'polypeptide(L)'
;MKSLSVLLAIAVISTSAFAQKKRPERPERPRPEAVIERIKNALEGDLSDRKKAYLEHRLAYLELQVDMRQALRDAIGDLAEDATDEERKAARNSVRDQFSDQLKVVKDQRREISKKRRANRGDETSADG
;
A
#
# COMPACT_ATOMS: atom_id res chain seq x y z
N MET A 1 5.28 30.45 -70.60
CA MET A 1 6.75 30.40 -70.54
C MET A 1 7.23 31.07 -69.26
N LYS A 2 8.30 30.52 -68.66
CA LYS A 2 9.11 31.01 -67.53
C LYS A 2 8.67 30.57 -66.12
N SER A 3 9.06 29.32 -65.85
CA SER A 3 9.49 28.77 -64.56
C SER A 3 10.64 29.57 -63.92
N LEU A 4 10.64 29.66 -62.60
CA LEU A 4 11.79 29.66 -61.66
C LEU A 4 11.18 29.72 -60.24
N SER A 5 11.17 28.61 -59.48
CA SER A 5 12.18 28.30 -58.43
C SER A 5 12.08 29.27 -57.24
N VAL A 6 12.00 28.90 -55.95
CA VAL A 6 12.48 27.72 -55.23
C VAL A 6 12.08 27.87 -53.74
N LEU A 7 11.82 26.76 -53.05
CA LEU A 7 11.96 26.44 -51.60
C LEU A 7 11.79 27.52 -50.53
N LEU A 8 10.86 27.30 -49.59
CA LEU A 8 10.94 27.40 -48.11
C LEU A 8 9.49 27.45 -47.57
N ALA A 9 9.02 26.75 -46.55
CA ALA A 9 9.64 25.93 -45.54
C ALA A 9 8.59 24.91 -45.06
N ILE A 10 8.93 23.62 -45.13
CA ILE A 10 8.24 22.58 -44.35
C ILE A 10 8.88 22.64 -42.97
N ALA A 11 8.31 23.43 -42.08
CA ALA A 11 8.69 23.45 -40.67
C ALA A 11 7.52 24.01 -39.86
N VAL A 12 6.58 23.15 -39.44
CA VAL A 12 6.10 22.98 -38.05
C VAL A 12 5.14 21.79 -38.08
N ILE A 13 5.68 20.57 -38.00
CA ILE A 13 4.96 19.46 -37.35
C ILE A 13 5.93 18.90 -36.31
N SER A 14 6.39 19.75 -35.39
CA SER A 14 7.01 19.29 -34.16
C SER A 14 6.03 19.52 -33.02
N THR A 15 5.88 18.49 -32.18
CA THR A 15 5.36 18.53 -30.80
C THR A 15 3.86 18.34 -30.49
N SER A 16 3.04 17.65 -31.31
CA SER A 16 1.72 17.17 -30.84
C SER A 16 1.66 15.69 -30.43
N ALA A 17 2.77 14.94 -30.50
CA ALA A 17 2.81 13.51 -30.13
C ALA A 17 2.96 13.24 -28.62
N PHE A 18 2.97 14.27 -27.78
CA PHE A 18 2.87 14.15 -26.32
C PHE A 18 1.60 14.83 -25.81
N ALA A 19 0.46 14.50 -26.42
CA ALA A 19 -0.81 14.66 -25.71
C ALA A 19 -0.69 13.85 -24.40
N GLN A 20 -0.69 14.55 -23.26
CA GLN A 20 -0.73 13.92 -21.94
C GLN A 20 -1.87 12.90 -21.97
N LYS A 21 -1.53 11.62 -22.01
CA LYS A 21 -2.49 10.53 -21.90
C LYS A 21 -3.17 10.75 -20.55
N LYS A 22 -4.36 11.37 -20.53
CA LYS A 22 -5.15 11.62 -19.30
C LYS A 22 -5.22 10.27 -18.59
N ARG A 23 -4.40 10.12 -17.54
CA ARG A 23 -4.42 8.88 -16.76
C ARG A 23 -5.83 8.79 -16.21
N PRO A 24 -6.53 7.66 -16.38
CA PRO A 24 -7.84 7.49 -15.78
C PRO A 24 -7.71 7.79 -14.28
N GLU A 25 -8.68 8.54 -13.77
CA GLU A 25 -8.70 8.90 -12.36
C GLU A 25 -8.69 7.61 -11.54
N ARG A 26 -7.67 7.45 -10.69
CA ARG A 26 -7.54 6.23 -9.90
C ARG A 26 -8.68 6.23 -8.89
N PRO A 27 -9.48 5.15 -8.78
CA PRO A 27 -10.54 5.09 -7.79
C PRO A 27 -9.96 5.37 -6.41
N GLU A 28 -10.64 6.20 -5.64
CA GLU A 28 -10.22 6.58 -4.31
C GLU A 28 -10.11 5.33 -3.44
N ARG A 29 -8.99 5.17 -2.74
CA ARG A 29 -8.80 4.03 -1.85
C ARG A 29 -9.62 4.28 -0.58
N PRO A 30 -10.36 3.28 -0.08
CA PRO A 30 -11.12 3.45 1.15
C PRO A 30 -10.18 3.78 2.31
N ARG A 31 -10.65 4.66 3.21
CA ARG A 31 -9.91 5.00 4.42
C ARG A 31 -9.72 3.75 5.30
N PRO A 32 -8.54 3.57 5.91
CA PRO A 32 -8.24 2.42 6.78
C PRO A 32 -9.30 2.19 7.85
N GLU A 33 -9.80 3.25 8.47
CA GLU A 33 -10.79 3.23 9.55
C GLU A 33 -12.12 2.66 9.02
N ALA A 34 -12.56 3.09 7.84
CA ALA A 34 -13.74 2.54 7.18
C ALA A 34 -13.57 1.07 6.75
N VAL A 35 -12.32 0.60 6.55
CA VAL A 35 -12.05 -0.82 6.30
C VAL A 35 -12.09 -1.61 7.61
N ILE A 36 -11.52 -1.07 8.69
CA ILE A 36 -11.53 -1.67 10.04
C ILE A 36 -12.96 -1.92 10.49
N GLU A 37 -13.83 -0.91 10.44
CA GLU A 37 -15.23 -1.04 10.86
C GLU A 37 -15.99 -2.09 10.04
N ARG A 38 -15.76 -2.13 8.72
CA ARG A 38 -16.35 -3.19 7.88
C ARG A 38 -15.87 -4.58 8.24
N ILE A 39 -14.61 -4.73 8.65
CA ILE A 39 -14.07 -6.01 9.08
C ILE A 39 -14.65 -6.42 10.44
N LYS A 40 -14.74 -5.49 11.39
CA LYS A 40 -15.38 -5.73 12.70
C LYS A 40 -16.81 -6.21 12.53
N ASN A 41 -17.62 -5.49 11.75
CA ASN A 41 -19.00 -5.88 11.45
C ASN A 41 -19.08 -7.25 10.75
N ALA A 42 -18.13 -7.54 9.84
CA ALA A 42 -18.10 -8.85 9.17
C ALA A 42 -17.78 -10.00 10.14
N LEU A 43 -16.94 -9.76 11.15
CA LEU A 43 -16.56 -10.74 12.17
C LEU A 43 -17.70 -11.10 13.14
N GLU A 44 -18.71 -10.25 13.26
CA GLU A 44 -19.94 -10.53 14.03
C GLU A 44 -20.90 -11.49 13.31
N GLY A 45 -20.73 -11.66 11.99
CA GLY A 45 -21.55 -12.55 11.19
C GLY A 45 -21.10 -14.02 11.25
N ASP A 46 -21.91 -14.89 10.65
CA ASP A 46 -21.55 -16.29 10.45
C ASP A 46 -20.51 -16.41 9.32
N LEU A 47 -19.30 -16.80 9.70
CA LEU A 47 -18.15 -16.93 8.81
C LEU A 47 -17.50 -18.29 9.02
N SER A 48 -17.01 -18.90 7.93
CA SER A 48 -16.12 -20.05 8.06
C SER A 48 -14.87 -19.69 8.87
N ASP A 49 -14.35 -20.64 9.64
CA ASP A 49 -13.14 -20.47 10.47
C ASP A 49 -11.98 -19.86 9.68
N ARG A 50 -11.84 -20.28 8.42
CA ARG A 50 -10.82 -19.77 7.51
C ARG A 50 -11.00 -18.27 7.21
N LYS A 51 -12.24 -17.84 6.95
CA LYS A 51 -12.54 -16.43 6.64
C LYS A 51 -12.42 -15.59 7.89
N LYS A 52 -12.86 -16.11 9.04
CA LYS A 52 -12.69 -15.48 10.35
C LYS A 52 -11.22 -15.23 10.68
N ALA A 53 -10.38 -16.27 10.65
CA ALA A 53 -8.94 -16.15 10.90
C ALA A 53 -8.23 -15.16 9.95
N TYR A 54 -8.65 -15.12 8.67
CA TYR A 54 -8.13 -14.13 7.73
C TYR A 54 -8.50 -12.70 8.12
N LEU A 55 -9.76 -12.47 8.49
CA LEU A 55 -10.27 -11.15 8.85
C LEU A 55 -9.70 -10.66 10.18
N GLU A 56 -9.54 -11.54 11.17
CA GLU A 56 -8.86 -11.23 12.44
C GLU A 56 -7.40 -10.81 12.22
N HIS A 57 -6.65 -11.58 11.41
CA HIS A 57 -5.28 -11.21 11.05
C HIS A 57 -5.21 -9.86 10.31
N ARG A 58 -6.15 -9.65 9.39
CA ARG A 58 -6.24 -8.41 8.62
C ARG A 58 -6.60 -7.21 9.51
N LEU A 59 -7.49 -7.40 10.47
CA LEU A 59 -7.91 -6.41 11.44
C LEU A 59 -6.70 -5.96 12.27
N ALA A 60 -6.00 -6.92 12.91
CA ALA A 60 -4.82 -6.65 13.72
C ALA A 60 -3.74 -5.86 12.95
N TYR A 61 -3.51 -6.21 11.68
CA TYR A 61 -2.57 -5.46 10.84
C TYR A 61 -3.02 -4.02 10.55
N LEU A 62 -4.31 -3.81 10.29
CA LEU A 62 -4.84 -2.49 9.94
C LEU A 62 -4.90 -1.56 11.15
N GLU A 63 -5.30 -2.07 12.32
CA GLU A 63 -5.30 -1.34 13.59
C GLU A 63 -3.88 -0.88 13.92
N LEU A 64 -2.90 -1.80 13.87
CA LEU A 64 -1.48 -1.47 14.05
C LEU A 64 -1.01 -0.39 13.06
N GLN A 65 -1.48 -0.42 11.81
CA GLN A 65 -1.11 0.59 10.81
C GLN A 65 -1.75 1.96 11.10
N VAL A 66 -2.94 2.00 11.69
CA VAL A 66 -3.57 3.25 12.14
C VAL A 66 -2.79 3.80 13.33
N ASP A 67 -2.51 2.98 14.33
CA ASP A 67 -1.76 3.37 15.53
C ASP A 67 -0.38 3.93 15.18
N MET A 68 0.37 3.24 14.30
CA MET A 68 1.66 3.73 13.81
C MET A 68 1.57 5.09 13.11
N ARG A 69 0.49 5.34 12.35
CA ARG A 69 0.32 6.62 11.65
C ARG A 69 -0.06 7.73 12.60
N GLN A 70 -0.86 7.42 13.62
CA GLN A 70 -1.21 8.36 14.66
C GLN A 70 0.03 8.71 15.49
N ALA A 71 0.77 7.71 15.99
CA ALA A 71 2.02 7.91 16.70
C ALA A 71 3.05 8.69 15.87
N LEU A 72 3.13 8.44 14.55
CA LEU A 72 3.98 9.23 13.67
C LEU A 72 3.51 10.68 13.53
N ARG A 73 2.21 10.92 13.44
CA ARG A 73 1.66 12.27 13.39
C ARG A 73 1.97 13.02 14.67
N ASP A 74 1.79 12.37 15.82
CA ASP A 74 2.05 12.95 17.14
C ASP A 74 3.55 13.23 17.31
N ALA A 75 4.42 12.25 17.04
CA ALA A 75 5.87 12.43 17.13
C ALA A 75 6.44 13.51 16.19
N ILE A 76 5.78 13.80 15.07
CA ILE A 76 6.16 14.90 14.17
C ILE A 76 5.50 16.21 14.62
N GLY A 77 4.27 16.17 15.14
CA GLY A 77 3.55 17.33 15.67
C GLY A 77 4.16 17.89 16.95
N ASP A 78 4.84 17.06 17.74
CA ASP A 78 5.56 17.45 18.95
C ASP A 78 6.91 18.12 18.66
N LEU A 79 7.37 18.11 17.40
CA LEU A 79 8.58 18.82 16.99
C LEU A 79 8.29 20.31 16.81
N ALA A 80 9.31 21.15 17.04
CA ALA A 80 9.23 22.58 16.74
C ALA A 80 8.97 22.83 15.25
N GLU A 81 8.34 23.96 14.90
CA GLU A 81 8.02 24.32 13.51
C GLU A 81 9.27 24.39 12.61
N ASP A 82 10.41 24.75 13.19
CA ASP A 82 11.72 24.85 12.53
C ASP A 82 12.57 23.57 12.63
N ALA A 83 12.00 22.46 13.09
CA ALA A 83 12.70 21.20 13.22
C ALA A 83 13.40 20.81 11.91
N THR A 84 14.59 20.25 12.06
CA THR A 84 15.43 19.80 10.96
C THR A 84 14.91 18.51 10.34
N ASP A 85 15.38 18.20 9.14
CA ASP A 85 15.08 16.91 8.51
C ASP A 85 15.67 15.72 9.29
N GLU A 86 16.77 15.95 10.02
CA GLU A 86 17.40 14.94 10.87
C GLU A 86 16.53 14.62 12.09
N GLU A 87 15.98 15.63 12.76
CA GLU A 87 15.05 15.46 13.88
C GLU A 87 13.76 14.77 13.43
N ARG A 88 13.18 15.20 12.30
CA ARG A 88 12.03 14.52 11.70
C ARG A 88 12.34 13.06 11.34
N LYS A 89 13.57 12.76 10.91
CA LYS A 89 14.01 11.39 10.61
C LYS A 89 14.20 10.57 11.89
N ALA A 90 14.76 11.16 12.94
CA ALA A 90 14.91 10.53 14.25
C ALA A 90 13.54 10.17 14.83
N ALA A 91 12.57 11.09 14.81
CA ALA A 91 11.20 10.83 15.25
C ALA A 91 10.55 9.68 14.46
N ARG A 92 10.68 9.68 13.12
CA ARG A 92 10.21 8.56 12.28
C ARG A 92 10.82 7.22 12.65
N ASN A 93 12.12 7.20 12.93
CA ASN A 93 12.82 5.97 13.27
C ASN A 93 12.42 5.48 14.66
N SER A 94 12.30 6.38 15.63
CA SER A 94 11.81 6.07 16.98
C SER A 94 10.44 5.40 16.94
N VAL A 95 9.47 5.96 16.19
CA VAL A 95 8.16 5.32 16.00
C VAL A 95 8.31 3.97 15.31
N ARG A 96 9.13 3.84 14.26
CA ARG A 96 9.34 2.54 13.61
C ARG A 96 9.88 1.48 14.57
N ASP A 97 10.81 1.85 15.43
CA ASP A 97 11.43 0.95 16.40
C ASP A 97 10.43 0.53 17.48
N GLN A 98 9.62 1.47 17.99
CA GLN A 98 8.54 1.21 18.95
C GLN A 98 7.56 0.14 18.46
N PHE A 99 7.20 0.15 17.18
CA PHE A 99 6.22 -0.78 16.60
C PHE A 99 6.87 -1.99 15.89
N SER A 100 8.20 -2.08 15.89
CA SER A 100 8.94 -3.07 15.09
C SER A 100 8.60 -4.51 15.45
N ASP A 101 8.55 -4.83 16.76
CA ASP A 101 8.25 -6.16 17.27
C ASP A 101 6.80 -6.57 17.00
N GLN A 102 5.85 -5.67 17.21
CA GLN A 102 4.44 -5.92 16.91
C GLN A 102 4.23 -6.19 15.42
N LEU A 103 4.88 -5.39 14.55
CA LEU A 103 4.86 -5.60 13.11
C LEU A 103 5.47 -6.95 12.73
N LYS A 104 6.56 -7.34 13.40
CA LYS A 104 7.21 -8.63 13.17
C LYS A 104 6.27 -9.78 13.53
N VAL A 105 5.66 -9.75 14.70
CA VAL A 105 4.68 -10.77 15.14
C VAL A 105 3.55 -10.94 14.13
N VAL A 106 2.90 -9.84 13.73
CA VAL A 106 1.79 -9.89 12.76
C VAL A 106 2.27 -10.42 11.39
N LYS A 107 3.48 -10.04 10.93
CA LYS A 107 4.04 -10.54 9.67
C LYS A 107 4.40 -12.02 9.75
N ASP A 108 4.95 -12.48 10.86
CA ASP A 108 5.37 -13.87 11.06
C ASP A 108 4.15 -14.78 11.15
N GLN A 109 3.09 -14.39 11.86
CA GLN A 109 1.79 -15.08 11.82
C GLN A 109 1.27 -15.25 10.39
N ARG A 110 1.33 -14.20 9.56
CA ARG A 110 0.94 -14.29 8.14
C ARG A 110 1.81 -15.26 7.35
N ARG A 111 3.11 -15.25 7.61
CA ARG A 111 4.07 -16.15 6.95
C ARG A 111 3.76 -17.60 7.30
N GLU A 112 3.50 -17.90 8.57
CA GLU A 112 3.14 -19.25 9.01
C GLU A 112 1.83 -19.73 8.39
N ILE A 113 0.79 -18.89 8.33
CA ILE A 113 -0.45 -19.22 7.61
C ILE A 113 -0.16 -19.51 6.13
N SER A 114 0.69 -18.70 5.48
CA SER A 114 1.06 -18.93 4.08
C SER A 114 1.91 -20.20 3.88
N LYS A 115 2.78 -20.55 4.82
CA LYS A 115 3.58 -21.78 4.78
C LYS A 115 2.70 -23.02 4.91
N LYS A 116 1.80 -23.06 5.91
CA LYS A 116 0.81 -24.13 6.07
C LYS A 116 -0.02 -24.34 4.79
N ARG A 117 -0.47 -23.25 4.17
CA ARG A 117 -1.19 -23.30 2.87
C ARG A 117 -0.36 -23.82 1.70
N ARG A 118 0.96 -23.72 1.74
CA ARG A 118 1.84 -24.29 0.70
C ARG A 118 2.09 -25.76 0.98
N ALA A 119 2.35 -26.14 2.24
CA ALA A 119 2.52 -27.52 2.65
C ALA A 119 1.29 -28.37 2.28
N ASN A 120 0.08 -27.91 2.64
CA ASN A 120 -1.16 -28.62 2.31
C ASN A 120 -1.43 -28.74 0.80
N ARG A 121 -0.84 -27.87 -0.04
CA ARG A 121 -0.93 -27.97 -1.51
C ARG A 121 0.13 -28.88 -2.12
N GLY A 122 1.25 -29.08 -1.41
CA GLY A 122 2.33 -29.97 -1.83
C GLY A 122 1.98 -31.44 -1.61
N ASP A 123 1.26 -31.75 -0.54
CA ASP A 123 0.78 -33.12 -0.27
C ASP A 123 -0.26 -33.60 -1.30
N GLU A 124 -1.13 -32.72 -1.80
CA GLU A 124 -2.12 -33.06 -2.84
C GLU A 124 -1.46 -33.44 -4.18
N THR A 125 -0.24 -32.96 -4.45
CA THR A 125 0.52 -33.30 -5.67
C THR A 125 1.38 -34.57 -5.56
N SER A 126 1.50 -35.17 -4.37
CA SER A 126 2.30 -36.39 -4.16
C SER A 126 1.48 -37.64 -3.85
N ALA A 127 0.15 -37.53 -3.79
CA ALA A 127 -0.77 -38.64 -3.54
C ALA A 127 -1.31 -39.32 -4.82
N ASP A 128 -0.98 -38.80 -6.01
CA ASP A 128 -1.45 -39.28 -7.32
C ASP A 128 -0.29 -39.64 -8.29
N GLY A 129 0.87 -40.03 -7.76
CA GLY A 129 2.05 -40.45 -8.52
C GLY A 129 2.46 -41.90 -8.28
#